data_AF-A0A7Z8LE33-F1
#
_entry.id   AF-A0A7Z8LE33-F1
#
_cell.length_a   1.000
_cell.length_b   1.000
_cell.length_c   1.000
_cell.angle_alpha   90.00
_cell.angle_beta   90.00
_cell.angle_gamma   90.00
#
_symmetry.space_group_name_H-M   'P 1'
#
loop_
_entity.id
_entity.type
_entity.pdbx_description
1 polymer ?
#
loop_
_entity_poly.entity_id
_entity_poly.type
_entity_poly.pdbx_seq_one_letter_code
_entity_poly.pdbx_strand_id
1 'polypeptide(L)'
;MPRRADTRSNTGGNAAIACYTDPIPTLQERPMPNLILNPRTLAILICACVFTGAAHSEGFPTDVEVLGEVTAVFDGSERQWLTFHSPADTAREAMATAYWSGFDTSVLPDQPGFDDLGVDPDTLSDEERAMIEMMQAQMAQIQSSVLDDLAAEVSITVQAHDPENPALLTEGVLILAPAGFNLTPEDWTDLLGQPVEADITYVEESTGGLPSVLYSSDARGDGELIFDVLSFDSPFGRATGRFSSTLCRVEMQGMQITEDPDDCRAIDGRFDTELMADGA
;
A
#
# COMPACT_ATOMS: atom_id res chain seq x y z
N MET A 1 -43.11 59.37 -8.24
CA MET A 1 -44.54 59.02 -8.51
C MET A 1 -45.08 60.04 -9.50
N PRO A 2 -45.82 59.67 -10.58
CA PRO A 2 -46.94 58.72 -10.55
C PRO A 2 -46.89 57.58 -11.60
N ARG A 3 -47.79 56.64 -11.38
CA ARG A 3 -48.11 55.42 -12.15
C ARG A 3 -48.71 55.72 -13.53
N ARG A 4 -48.48 54.83 -14.50
CA ARG A 4 -49.53 54.36 -15.40
C ARG A 4 -49.28 52.91 -15.81
N ALA A 5 -50.30 52.10 -15.56
CA ALA A 5 -50.41 50.71 -15.99
C ALA A 5 -50.90 50.68 -17.43
N ASP A 6 -50.43 49.71 -18.21
CA ASP A 6 -51.18 49.20 -19.35
C ASP A 6 -51.10 47.67 -19.41
N THR A 7 -52.28 47.08 -19.26
CA THR A 7 -52.67 45.69 -19.47
C THR A 7 -52.98 45.44 -20.95
N ARG A 8 -52.52 44.31 -21.49
CA ARG A 8 -53.11 43.43 -22.55
C ARG A 8 -51.94 42.68 -23.21
N SER A 9 -52.05 41.46 -23.73
CA SER A 9 -53.17 40.56 -23.96
C SER A 9 -52.55 39.20 -24.29
N ASN A 10 -53.03 38.17 -23.62
CA ASN A 10 -52.69 36.77 -23.81
C ASN A 10 -53.22 36.27 -25.17
N THR A 11 -52.37 35.72 -26.04
CA THR A 11 -52.80 34.93 -27.21
C THR A 11 -52.12 33.57 -27.15
N GLY A 12 -52.93 32.54 -26.87
CA GLY A 12 -52.50 31.16 -26.81
C GLY A 12 -52.12 30.64 -28.20
N GLY A 13 -50.88 30.21 -28.34
CA GLY A 13 -50.43 29.34 -29.43
C GLY A 13 -50.49 27.89 -28.93
N ASN A 14 -51.42 27.10 -29.47
CA ASN A 14 -51.41 25.65 -29.35
C ASN A 14 -50.22 25.11 -30.13
N ALA A 15 -49.13 24.77 -29.44
CA ALA A 15 -48.07 23.93 -30.00
C ALA A 15 -48.48 22.46 -29.84
N ALA A 16 -48.74 21.80 -30.97
CA ALA A 16 -48.90 20.35 -31.02
C ALA A 16 -47.57 19.69 -30.64
N ILE A 17 -47.56 18.96 -29.53
CA ILE A 17 -46.44 18.09 -29.13
C ILE A 17 -46.56 16.83 -29.99
N ALA A 18 -45.67 16.71 -30.98
CA ALA A 18 -45.46 15.45 -31.68
C ALA A 18 -44.59 14.56 -30.78
N CYS A 19 -45.18 13.49 -30.24
CA CYS A 19 -44.44 12.42 -29.57
C CYS A 19 -43.64 11.65 -30.63
N TYR A 20 -42.37 12.00 -30.81
CA TYR A 20 -41.41 11.14 -31.49
C TYR A 20 -41.06 10.00 -30.52
N THR A 21 -41.45 8.78 -30.89
CA THR A 21 -41.07 7.55 -30.20
C THR A 21 -39.87 6.99 -30.93
N ASP A 22 -38.68 7.50 -30.61
CA ASP A 22 -37.45 6.81 -31.02
C ASP A 22 -37.32 5.53 -30.19
N PRO A 23 -37.02 4.38 -30.82
CA PRO A 23 -36.74 3.16 -30.09
C PRO A 23 -35.48 3.36 -29.25
N ILE A 24 -35.60 3.13 -27.94
CA ILE A 24 -34.50 3.07 -26.99
C ILE A 24 -33.44 2.11 -27.57
N PRO A 25 -32.20 2.56 -27.81
CA PRO A 25 -31.13 1.65 -28.19
C PRO A 25 -30.97 0.65 -27.05
N THR A 26 -31.11 -0.64 -27.38
CA THR A 26 -30.86 -1.75 -26.48
C THR A 26 -29.48 -1.56 -25.84
N LEU A 27 -29.48 -1.37 -24.52
CA LEU A 27 -28.27 -1.39 -23.70
C LEU A 27 -27.58 -2.73 -23.93
N GLN A 28 -26.59 -2.72 -24.80
CA GLN A 28 -25.67 -3.81 -25.00
C GLN A 28 -24.89 -3.91 -23.69
N GLU A 29 -25.17 -4.94 -22.89
CA GLU A 29 -24.45 -5.25 -21.66
C GLU A 29 -22.96 -5.33 -21.99
N ARG A 30 -22.24 -4.26 -21.69
CA ARG A 30 -20.78 -4.29 -21.73
C ARG A 30 -20.36 -5.21 -20.58
N PRO A 31 -19.56 -6.26 -20.83
CA PRO A 31 -19.02 -7.05 -19.74
C PRO A 31 -18.25 -6.11 -18.82
N MET A 32 -18.65 -6.01 -17.56
CA MET A 32 -17.85 -5.29 -16.57
C MET A 32 -16.49 -6.00 -16.51
N PRO A 33 -15.37 -5.32 -16.78
CA PRO A 33 -14.07 -5.90 -16.51
C PRO A 33 -14.03 -6.15 -15.01
N ASN A 34 -13.89 -7.41 -14.61
CA ASN A 34 -13.52 -7.75 -13.25
C ASN A 34 -12.07 -7.26 -13.07
N LEU A 35 -11.92 -5.99 -12.67
CA LEU A 35 -10.67 -5.45 -12.16
C LEU A 35 -10.46 -6.06 -10.78
N ILE A 36 -9.85 -7.26 -10.79
CA ILE A 36 -9.22 -7.81 -9.61
C ILE A 36 -7.94 -7.00 -9.46
N LEU A 37 -7.91 -6.07 -8.49
CA LEU A 37 -6.65 -5.46 -8.05
C LEU A 37 -5.61 -6.56 -7.89
N ASN A 38 -4.38 -6.29 -8.35
CA ASN A 38 -3.26 -7.11 -7.97
C ASN A 38 -3.24 -7.22 -6.42
N PRO A 39 -3.17 -8.43 -5.83
CA PRO A 39 -3.14 -8.59 -4.39
C PRO A 39 -2.05 -7.75 -3.69
N ARG A 40 -0.99 -7.38 -4.41
CA ARG A 40 0.06 -6.46 -3.94
C ARG A 40 -0.47 -5.06 -3.63
N THR A 41 -1.19 -4.46 -4.57
CA THR A 41 -1.80 -3.13 -4.42
C THR A 41 -2.82 -3.10 -3.29
N LEU A 42 -3.56 -4.20 -3.08
CA LEU A 42 -4.45 -4.34 -1.93
C LEU A 42 -3.66 -4.42 -0.60
N ALA A 43 -2.54 -5.13 -0.55
CA ALA A 43 -1.71 -5.24 0.65
C ALA A 43 -1.06 -3.90 1.04
N ILE A 44 -0.59 -3.13 0.05
CA ILE A 44 -0.06 -1.77 0.25
C ILE A 44 -1.15 -0.85 0.81
N LEU A 45 -2.35 -0.90 0.24
CA LEU A 45 -3.50 -0.11 0.72
C LEU A 45 -3.91 -0.50 2.15
N ILE A 46 -3.91 -1.79 2.49
CA ILE A 46 -4.19 -2.26 3.84
C ILE A 46 -3.15 -1.71 4.83
N CYS A 47 -1.86 -1.72 4.48
CA CYS A 47 -0.81 -1.13 5.33
C CYS A 47 -1.03 0.37 5.55
N ALA A 48 -1.43 1.13 4.53
CA ALA A 48 -1.75 2.55 4.68
C ALA A 48 -2.98 2.82 5.58
N CYS A 49 -3.93 1.87 5.66
CA CYS A 49 -5.20 2.06 6.38
C CYS A 49 -5.14 1.67 7.87
N VAL A 50 -4.21 0.81 8.30
CA VAL A 50 -4.13 0.30 9.68
C VAL A 50 -3.88 1.42 10.72
N PHE A 51 -3.40 2.60 10.30
CA PHE A 51 -2.99 3.68 11.21
C PHE A 51 -4.09 4.68 11.60
N THR A 52 -5.34 4.51 11.16
CA THR A 52 -6.42 5.51 11.34
C THR A 52 -7.15 5.47 12.70
N GLY A 53 -6.58 4.81 13.70
CA GLY A 53 -7.10 4.77 15.08
C GLY A 53 -7.00 6.11 15.82
N ALA A 54 -7.97 7.01 15.59
CA ALA A 54 -8.26 8.18 16.41
C ALA A 54 -7.10 9.18 16.64
N ALA A 55 -6.65 9.87 15.59
CA ALA A 55 -5.82 11.07 15.74
C ALA A 55 -6.33 12.22 14.84
N HIS A 56 -7.35 12.95 15.31
CA HIS A 56 -7.74 14.26 14.75
C HIS A 56 -6.91 15.40 15.38
N SER A 57 -5.61 15.20 15.62
CA SER A 57 -4.73 16.30 16.02
C SER A 57 -4.09 16.90 14.77
N GLU A 58 -4.64 18.02 14.32
CA GLU A 58 -4.09 18.88 13.26
C GLU A 58 -2.68 19.35 13.67
N GLY A 59 -1.64 18.65 13.24
CA GLY A 59 -0.25 19.03 13.49
C GLY A 59 0.72 17.86 13.44
N PHE A 60 1.91 18.14 12.91
CA PHE A 60 3.06 17.24 12.96
C PHE A 60 3.28 16.79 14.42
N PRO A 61 3.41 15.48 14.72
CA PRO A 61 3.64 15.06 16.09
C PRO A 61 4.96 15.68 16.55
N THR A 62 4.95 16.31 17.73
CA THR A 62 6.10 17.05 18.25
C THR A 62 7.26 16.14 18.63
N ASP A 63 7.00 14.85 18.80
CA ASP A 63 7.94 13.85 19.28
C ASP A 63 8.34 12.86 18.18
N VAL A 64 8.42 13.30 16.91
CA VAL A 64 8.98 12.46 15.85
C VAL A 64 10.45 12.73 15.60
N GLU A 65 11.19 11.67 15.34
CA GLU A 65 12.55 11.67 14.84
C GLU A 65 12.52 11.53 13.32
N VAL A 66 13.15 12.46 12.60
CA VAL A 66 13.27 12.36 11.14
C VAL A 66 14.35 11.35 10.81
N LEU A 67 13.97 10.26 10.13
CA LEU A 67 14.86 9.19 9.67
C LEU A 67 15.57 9.53 8.36
N GLY A 68 15.00 10.44 7.58
CA GLY A 68 15.48 10.70 6.22
C GLY A 68 14.54 11.54 5.37
N GLU A 69 14.91 11.66 4.10
CA GLU A 69 14.21 12.46 3.11
C GLU A 69 14.07 11.76 1.76
N VAL A 70 13.00 12.11 1.06
CA VAL A 70 12.76 11.75 -0.34
C VAL A 70 12.57 13.03 -1.12
N THR A 71 13.29 13.19 -2.23
CA THR A 71 13.18 14.36 -3.12
C THR A 71 12.88 13.89 -4.52
N ALA A 72 11.92 14.52 -5.19
CA ALA A 72 11.55 14.13 -6.55
C ALA A 72 11.00 15.30 -7.35
N VAL A 73 11.07 15.18 -8.67
CA VAL A 73 10.25 15.97 -9.59
C VAL A 73 8.96 15.18 -9.81
N PHE A 74 7.84 15.70 -9.31
CA PHE A 74 6.51 15.12 -9.50
C PHE A 74 5.62 16.13 -10.20
N ASP A 75 5.07 15.74 -11.35
CA ASP A 75 4.28 16.62 -12.21
C ASP A 75 5.01 17.93 -12.57
N GLY A 76 6.30 17.79 -12.90
CA GLY A 76 7.18 18.91 -13.27
C GLY A 76 7.57 19.86 -12.13
N SER A 77 7.16 19.58 -10.89
CA SER A 77 7.50 20.38 -9.71
C SER A 77 8.41 19.61 -8.78
N GLU A 78 9.47 20.24 -8.29
CA GLU A 78 10.29 19.66 -7.22
C GLU A 78 9.49 19.60 -5.92
N ARG A 79 9.56 18.45 -5.24
CA ARG A 79 8.90 18.18 -3.97
C ARG A 79 9.85 17.43 -3.04
N GLN A 80 9.62 17.60 -1.74
CA GLN A 80 10.35 16.93 -0.68
C GLN A 80 9.35 16.27 0.28
N TRP A 81 9.65 15.04 0.67
CA TRP A 81 8.94 14.27 1.68
C TRP A 81 9.92 13.83 2.76
N LEU A 82 9.40 13.62 3.97
CA LEU A 82 10.18 13.16 5.11
C LEU A 82 9.75 11.76 5.55
N THR A 83 10.72 10.94 5.89
CA THR A 83 10.49 9.69 6.62
C THR A 83 10.76 9.92 8.09
N PHE A 84 9.98 9.34 8.99
CA PHE A 84 10.14 9.57 10.43
C PHE A 84 9.83 8.34 11.27
N HIS A 85 10.25 8.41 12.52
CA HIS A 85 9.99 7.46 13.58
C HIS A 85 9.32 8.20 14.75
N SER A 86 8.19 7.68 15.21
CA SER A 86 7.57 8.08 16.47
C SER A 86 7.83 6.98 17.49
N PRO A 87 8.57 7.26 18.59
CA PRO A 87 8.72 6.29 19.66
C PRO A 87 7.34 5.99 20.26
N ALA A 88 7.17 4.76 20.76
CA ALA A 88 5.99 4.39 21.50
C ALA A 88 5.86 5.29 22.75
N ASP A 89 4.80 6.08 22.84
CA ASP A 89 4.34 6.60 24.12
C ASP A 89 3.31 5.60 24.68
N THR A 90 3.06 5.67 25.98
CA THR A 90 2.14 4.86 26.80
C THR A 90 0.72 4.62 26.22
N ALA A 91 0.34 5.25 25.11
CA ALA A 91 -0.94 5.06 24.42
C ALA A 91 -0.84 4.75 22.92
N ARG A 92 0.36 4.71 22.31
CA ARG A 92 0.55 4.49 20.86
C ARG A 92 1.71 3.55 20.60
N GLU A 93 1.53 2.64 19.66
CA GLU A 93 2.61 1.78 19.17
C GLU A 93 3.69 2.64 18.50
N ALA A 94 4.95 2.18 18.59
CA ALA A 94 6.03 2.82 17.85
C ALA A 94 5.72 2.73 16.35
N MET A 95 6.00 3.81 15.63
CA MET A 95 5.68 3.89 14.20
C MET A 95 6.90 4.38 13.45
N ALA A 96 7.44 3.56 12.57
CA ALA A 96 8.46 3.96 11.61
C ALA A 96 7.84 3.99 10.21
N THR A 97 8.07 5.08 9.47
CA THR A 97 7.55 5.20 8.11
C THR A 97 8.51 4.63 7.06
N ALA A 98 9.76 4.35 7.46
CA ALA A 98 10.72 3.60 6.65
C ALA A 98 11.18 2.37 7.44
N TYR A 99 10.82 1.19 6.96
CA TYR A 99 11.08 -0.05 7.67
C TYR A 99 11.45 -1.20 6.74
N TRP A 100 12.05 -2.21 7.34
CA TRP A 100 12.28 -3.49 6.72
C TRP A 100 11.71 -4.59 7.62
N SER A 101 11.06 -5.57 7.01
CA SER A 101 10.63 -6.76 7.73
C SER A 101 11.35 -7.96 7.15
N GLY A 102 12.11 -8.67 7.99
CA GLY A 102 12.54 -10.02 7.69
C GLY A 102 11.63 -10.99 8.42
N PHE A 103 11.30 -12.13 7.81
CA PHE A 103 10.56 -13.16 8.51
C PHE A 103 11.41 -13.76 9.63
N ASP A 104 11.14 -13.36 10.88
CA ASP A 104 11.79 -13.95 12.04
C ASP A 104 11.14 -15.29 12.39
N THR A 105 11.76 -16.37 11.92
CA THR A 105 11.34 -17.74 12.23
C THR A 105 11.34 -18.05 13.73
N SER A 106 12.04 -17.26 14.56
CA SER A 106 12.08 -17.46 16.02
C SER A 106 10.77 -17.06 16.72
N VAL A 107 9.90 -16.30 16.05
CA VAL A 107 8.59 -15.87 16.57
C VAL A 107 7.50 -16.91 16.29
N LEU A 108 7.81 -17.94 15.48
CA LEU A 108 6.86 -19.02 15.26
C LEU A 108 6.64 -19.77 16.58
N PRO A 109 5.38 -19.91 17.04
CA PRO A 109 5.12 -20.69 18.23
C PRO A 109 5.67 -22.10 18.02
N ASP A 110 6.36 -22.62 19.03
CA ASP A 110 6.76 -24.02 19.07
C ASP A 110 5.55 -24.87 18.66
N GLN A 111 5.72 -25.77 17.69
CA GLN A 111 4.62 -26.60 17.21
C GLN A 111 3.92 -27.25 18.41
N PRO A 112 2.58 -27.23 18.48
CA PRO A 112 1.87 -27.89 19.57
C PRO A 112 2.32 -29.35 19.61
N GLY A 113 3.02 -29.70 20.68
CA GLY A 113 3.44 -31.08 20.92
C GLY A 113 2.21 -31.97 21.09
N PHE A 114 2.41 -33.30 21.07
CA PHE A 114 1.33 -34.26 21.37
C PHE A 114 0.60 -33.95 22.69
N ASP A 115 1.31 -33.39 23.67
CA ASP A 115 0.78 -32.98 24.96
C ASP A 115 -0.34 -31.92 24.83
N ASP A 116 -0.31 -31.11 23.78
CA ASP A 116 -1.25 -30.00 23.55
C ASP A 116 -2.55 -30.46 22.86
N LEU A 117 -2.53 -31.63 22.20
CA LEU A 117 -3.71 -32.23 21.57
C LEU A 117 -4.52 -33.10 22.54
N GLY A 118 -4.04 -33.30 23.78
CA GLY A 118 -4.69 -34.14 24.80
C GLY A 118 -4.80 -35.61 24.40
N VAL A 119 -3.98 -36.06 23.44
CA VAL A 119 -3.91 -37.46 22.99
C VAL A 119 -2.84 -38.16 23.82
N ASP A 120 -3.26 -39.11 24.67
CA ASP A 120 -2.32 -39.95 25.41
C ASP A 120 -1.65 -40.94 24.43
N PRO A 121 -0.34 -40.85 24.18
CA PRO A 121 0.37 -41.67 23.21
C PRO A 121 0.33 -43.17 23.55
N ASP A 122 0.06 -43.52 24.81
CA ASP A 122 -0.05 -44.90 25.27
C ASP A 122 -1.40 -45.54 24.93
N THR A 123 -2.39 -44.75 24.51
CA THR A 123 -3.73 -45.25 24.15
C THR A 123 -3.89 -45.59 22.67
N LEU A 124 -2.90 -45.24 21.84
CA LEU A 124 -2.92 -45.45 20.39
C LEU A 124 -2.41 -46.86 20.03
N SER A 125 -3.01 -47.46 19.01
CA SER A 125 -2.46 -48.66 18.38
C SER A 125 -1.15 -48.36 17.63
N ASP A 126 -0.34 -49.39 17.36
CA ASP A 126 0.91 -49.25 16.61
C ASP A 126 0.69 -48.67 15.20
N GLU A 127 -0.45 -49.00 14.57
CA GLU A 127 -0.82 -48.49 13.24
C GLU A 127 -1.18 -46.99 13.27
N GLU A 128 -1.94 -46.55 14.27
CA GLU A 128 -2.26 -45.13 14.46
C GLU A 128 -1.02 -44.31 14.78
N ARG A 129 -0.10 -44.85 15.58
CA ARG A 129 1.19 -44.20 15.90
C ARG A 129 2.04 -44.00 14.65
N ALA A 130 2.18 -45.04 13.82
CA ALA A 130 2.92 -44.95 12.58
C ALA A 130 2.29 -43.94 11.58
N MET A 131 0.95 -43.86 11.54
CA MET A 131 0.26 -42.89 10.69
C MET A 131 0.51 -41.45 11.14
N ILE A 132 0.48 -41.19 12.45
CA ILE A 132 0.72 -39.84 12.98
C ILE A 132 2.19 -39.44 12.79
N GLU A 133 3.15 -40.33 13.04
CA GLU A 133 4.57 -40.06 12.78
C GLU A 133 4.82 -39.71 11.31
N MET A 134 4.18 -40.45 10.38
CA MET A 134 4.28 -40.15 8.95
C MET A 134 3.65 -38.79 8.60
N MET A 135 2.50 -38.46 9.17
CA MET A 135 1.85 -37.17 8.97
C MET A 135 2.68 -36.02 9.54
N GLN A 136 3.29 -36.20 10.72
CA GLN A 136 4.20 -35.23 11.31
C GLN A 136 5.46 -35.05 10.49
N ALA A 137 6.06 -36.12 9.98
CA ALA A 137 7.22 -36.02 9.09
C ALA A 137 6.85 -35.26 7.80
N GLN A 138 5.66 -35.50 7.24
CA GLN A 138 5.18 -34.78 6.07
C GLN A 138 4.89 -33.30 6.39
N MET A 139 4.25 -33.00 7.51
CA MET A 139 3.99 -31.62 7.94
C MET A 139 5.29 -30.88 8.26
N ALA A 140 6.24 -31.51 8.93
CA ALA A 140 7.56 -30.96 9.20
C ALA A 140 8.32 -30.67 7.91
N GLN A 141 8.20 -31.55 6.90
CA GLN A 141 8.79 -31.31 5.58
C GLN A 141 8.13 -30.11 4.88
N ILE A 142 6.79 -30.05 4.82
CA ILE A 142 6.05 -28.93 4.23
C ILE A 142 6.37 -27.63 4.96
N GLN A 143 6.37 -27.66 6.29
CA GLN A 143 6.69 -26.51 7.11
C GLN A 143 8.13 -26.08 6.86
N SER A 144 9.11 -26.98 6.85
CA SER A 144 10.51 -26.61 6.55
C SER A 144 10.64 -25.93 5.18
N SER A 145 9.98 -26.44 4.13
CA SER A 145 10.02 -25.79 2.81
C SER A 145 9.34 -24.42 2.80
N VAL A 146 8.19 -24.28 3.48
CA VAL A 146 7.47 -23.00 3.55
C VAL A 146 8.24 -22.01 4.41
N LEU A 147 8.86 -22.46 5.49
CA LEU A 147 9.67 -21.62 6.37
C LEU A 147 10.98 -21.20 5.73
N ASP A 148 11.63 -22.07 4.95
CA ASP A 148 12.82 -21.68 4.18
C ASP A 148 12.46 -20.63 3.12
N ASP A 149 11.31 -20.78 2.45
CA ASP A 149 10.81 -19.79 1.48
C ASP A 149 10.43 -18.46 2.15
N LEU A 150 9.83 -18.50 3.34
CA LEU A 150 9.44 -17.30 4.10
C LEU A 150 10.63 -16.62 4.82
N ALA A 151 11.56 -17.40 5.38
CA ALA A 151 12.76 -16.88 6.06
C ALA A 151 13.68 -16.08 5.13
N ALA A 152 13.53 -16.28 3.82
CA ALA A 152 14.22 -15.53 2.79
C ALA A 152 13.46 -14.27 2.33
N GLU A 153 12.29 -13.98 2.89
CA GLU A 153 11.50 -12.83 2.51
C GLU A 153 11.87 -11.65 3.41
N VAL A 154 12.68 -10.75 2.87
CA VAL A 154 12.84 -9.42 3.42
C VAL A 154 12.12 -8.42 2.54
N SER A 155 11.20 -7.67 3.14
CA SER A 155 10.50 -6.57 2.50
C SER A 155 11.08 -5.24 2.99
N ILE A 156 11.10 -4.23 2.11
CA ILE A 156 11.48 -2.86 2.42
C ILE A 156 10.31 -1.98 2.01
N THR A 157 9.87 -1.11 2.90
CA THR A 157 8.86 -0.11 2.57
C THR A 157 9.33 1.25 3.05
N VAL A 158 9.34 2.23 2.14
CA VAL A 158 9.62 3.63 2.45
C VAL A 158 8.34 4.43 2.21
N GLN A 159 7.70 4.87 3.29
CA GLN A 159 6.59 5.80 3.30
C GLN A 159 7.12 7.19 3.71
N ALA A 160 7.09 8.12 2.78
CA ALA A 160 7.57 9.48 2.97
C ALA A 160 6.39 10.46 2.90
N HIS A 161 6.35 11.41 3.82
CA HIS A 161 5.21 12.28 4.04
C HIS A 161 5.54 13.73 3.69
N ASP A 162 4.63 14.42 3.03
CA ASP A 162 4.78 15.84 2.67
C ASP A 162 4.67 16.69 3.95
N PRO A 163 5.76 17.35 4.41
CA PRO A 163 5.75 18.11 5.65
C PRO A 163 4.88 19.37 5.57
N GLU A 164 4.50 19.82 4.37
CA GLU A 164 3.62 20.97 4.18
C GLU A 164 2.14 20.56 4.16
N ASN A 165 1.84 19.26 4.08
CA ASN A 165 0.47 18.76 4.08
C ASN A 165 -0.09 18.67 5.52
N PRO A 166 -1.21 19.34 5.85
CA PRO A 166 -1.82 19.28 7.18
C PRO A 166 -2.35 17.88 7.55
N ALA A 167 -2.65 17.04 6.57
CA ALA A 167 -3.10 15.66 6.72
C ALA A 167 -1.94 14.66 6.54
N LEU A 168 -0.79 14.97 7.16
CA LEU A 168 0.51 14.31 7.02
C LEU A 168 0.45 12.78 6.87
N LEU A 169 -0.36 12.09 7.68
CA LEU A 169 -0.40 10.62 7.71
C LEU A 169 -1.28 9.99 6.62
N THR A 170 -2.19 10.77 6.02
CA THR A 170 -3.22 10.26 5.12
C THR A 170 -3.18 10.87 3.74
N GLU A 171 -2.52 12.02 3.55
CA GLU A 171 -2.42 12.74 2.28
C GLU A 171 -1.00 13.23 2.06
N GLY A 172 -0.62 13.38 0.79
CA GLY A 172 0.75 13.74 0.42
C GLY A 172 1.76 12.66 0.79
N VAL A 173 1.35 11.39 0.81
CA VAL A 173 2.21 10.25 1.18
C VAL A 173 2.75 9.58 -0.08
N LEU A 174 4.06 9.49 -0.20
CA LEU A 174 4.76 8.74 -1.24
C LEU A 174 5.27 7.42 -0.66
N ILE A 175 4.87 6.31 -1.27
CA ILE A 175 5.23 4.96 -0.87
C ILE A 175 6.11 4.35 -1.96
N LEU A 176 7.28 3.86 -1.57
CA LEU A 176 8.22 3.13 -2.40
C LEU A 176 8.38 1.72 -1.84
N ALA A 177 8.03 0.71 -2.63
CA ALA A 177 8.20 -0.70 -2.26
C ALA A 177 8.78 -1.48 -3.45
N PRO A 178 9.95 -2.13 -3.32
CA PRO A 178 10.44 -3.05 -4.35
C PRO A 178 9.43 -4.17 -4.60
N ALA A 179 9.10 -4.43 -5.87
CA ALA A 179 8.13 -5.43 -6.27
C ALA A 179 8.79 -6.78 -6.55
N GLY A 180 8.25 -7.87 -5.99
CA GLY A 180 8.60 -9.23 -6.42
C GLY A 180 9.93 -9.77 -5.94
N PHE A 181 10.44 -9.30 -4.80
CA PHE A 181 11.73 -9.70 -4.27
C PHE A 181 11.59 -10.57 -3.02
N ASN A 182 11.92 -11.86 -3.16
CA ASN A 182 12.31 -12.72 -2.03
C ASN A 182 13.83 -12.69 -1.99
N LEU A 183 14.40 -11.74 -1.25
CA LEU A 183 15.85 -11.57 -1.19
C LEU A 183 16.39 -12.18 0.08
N THR A 184 17.22 -13.20 -0.07
CA THR A 184 18.06 -13.62 1.04
C THR A 184 19.04 -12.50 1.36
N PRO A 185 19.47 -12.29 2.63
CA PRO A 185 20.51 -11.33 3.03
C PRO A 185 21.78 -11.31 2.15
N GLU A 186 22.09 -12.41 1.47
CA GLU A 186 23.25 -12.54 0.59
C GLU A 186 23.04 -11.84 -0.79
N ASP A 187 21.80 -11.81 -1.28
CA ASP A 187 21.45 -11.28 -2.61
C ASP A 187 21.47 -9.73 -2.69
N TRP A 188 21.56 -9.05 -1.55
CA TRP A 188 21.38 -7.59 -1.47
C TRP A 188 22.51 -6.82 -2.10
N THR A 189 23.74 -7.35 -1.96
CA THR A 189 24.91 -6.73 -2.58
C THR A 189 24.85 -6.78 -4.10
N ASP A 190 24.14 -7.76 -4.67
CA ASP A 190 23.94 -7.90 -6.11
C ASP A 190 22.89 -6.92 -6.66
N LEU A 191 22.01 -6.40 -5.80
CA LEU A 191 21.03 -5.38 -6.18
C LEU A 191 21.61 -3.97 -6.26
N LEU A 192 22.75 -3.72 -5.61
CA LEU A 192 23.33 -2.39 -5.56
C LEU A 192 23.67 -1.89 -6.97
N GLY A 193 23.08 -0.75 -7.32
CA GLY A 193 23.21 -0.13 -8.63
C GLY A 193 22.45 -0.82 -9.77
N GLN A 194 21.65 -1.85 -9.50
CA GLN A 194 20.77 -2.48 -10.49
C GLN A 194 19.34 -1.93 -10.37
N PRO A 195 18.63 -1.75 -11.51
CA PRO A 195 17.20 -1.43 -11.47
C PRO A 195 16.41 -2.64 -10.98
N VAL A 196 15.52 -2.38 -10.03
CA VAL A 196 14.57 -3.34 -9.49
C VAL A 196 13.15 -2.84 -9.77
N GLU A 197 12.23 -3.76 -10.10
CA GLU A 197 10.81 -3.41 -10.25
C GLU A 197 10.28 -2.88 -8.92
N ALA A 198 9.39 -1.90 -8.98
CA ALA A 198 8.87 -1.22 -7.80
C ALA A 198 7.39 -0.86 -7.90
N ASP A 199 6.69 -1.07 -6.80
CA ASP A 199 5.38 -0.50 -6.55
C ASP A 199 5.59 0.90 -5.95
N ILE A 200 5.29 1.93 -6.74
CA ILE A 200 5.40 3.34 -6.35
C ILE A 200 3.98 3.90 -6.30
N THR A 201 3.59 4.43 -5.16
CA THR A 201 2.25 4.98 -4.93
C THR A 201 2.32 6.37 -4.30
N TYR A 202 1.53 7.30 -4.78
CA TYR A 202 1.35 8.62 -4.17
C TYR A 202 -0.12 8.83 -3.77
N VAL A 203 -0.38 9.05 -2.48
CA VAL A 203 -1.73 9.35 -1.96
C VAL A 203 -1.97 10.85 -2.03
N GLU A 204 -2.86 11.27 -2.92
CA GLU A 204 -3.18 12.69 -3.12
C GLU A 204 -4.27 13.16 -2.15
N GLU A 205 -5.34 12.38 -2.01
CA GLU A 205 -6.51 12.72 -1.21
C GLU A 205 -7.01 11.53 -0.40
N SER A 206 -7.50 11.79 0.82
CA SER A 206 -8.10 10.78 1.68
C SER A 206 -9.45 11.23 2.22
N THR A 207 -10.43 10.32 2.20
CA THR A 207 -11.76 10.55 2.76
C THR A 207 -12.06 9.51 3.84
N GLY A 208 -12.22 9.97 5.09
CA GLY A 208 -12.53 9.07 6.21
C GLY A 208 -11.38 8.13 6.57
N GLY A 209 -10.14 8.53 6.31
CA GLY A 209 -8.94 7.74 6.59
C GLY A 209 -8.58 6.71 5.50
N LEU A 210 -9.41 6.59 4.46
CA LEU A 210 -9.09 5.78 3.29
C LEU A 210 -8.67 6.70 2.14
N PRO A 211 -7.67 6.32 1.32
CA PRO A 211 -7.37 7.02 0.08
C PRO A 211 -8.62 7.11 -0.80
N SER A 212 -8.95 8.31 -1.26
CA SER A 212 -9.99 8.53 -2.27
C SER A 212 -9.38 8.73 -3.66
N VAL A 213 -8.20 9.35 -3.72
CA VAL A 213 -7.41 9.54 -4.95
C VAL A 213 -5.96 9.20 -4.65
N LEU A 214 -5.40 8.26 -5.44
CA LEU A 214 -3.99 7.93 -5.42
C LEU A 214 -3.45 7.84 -6.85
N TYR A 215 -2.14 7.90 -7.00
CA TYR A 215 -1.46 7.59 -8.26
C TYR A 215 -0.58 6.37 -8.03
N SER A 216 -0.62 5.38 -8.93
CA SER A 216 0.10 4.12 -8.78
C SER A 216 0.86 3.75 -10.06
N SER A 217 2.03 3.12 -9.88
CA SER A 217 2.82 2.53 -10.97
C SER A 217 2.23 1.22 -11.50
N ASP A 218 1.40 0.50 -10.73
CA ASP A 218 0.87 -0.84 -11.08
C ASP A 218 0.05 -0.81 -12.39
N ALA A 219 -0.68 0.28 -12.63
CA ALA A 219 -1.48 0.45 -13.86
C ALA A 219 -0.65 0.40 -15.16
N ARG A 220 0.66 0.70 -15.08
CA ARG A 220 1.60 0.66 -16.22
C ARG A 220 2.71 -0.38 -16.06
N GLY A 221 3.01 -0.80 -14.83
CA GLY A 221 4.09 -1.74 -14.50
C GLY A 221 5.48 -1.19 -14.83
N ASP A 222 5.69 0.13 -14.66
CA ASP A 222 6.94 0.82 -15.06
C ASP A 222 7.72 1.42 -13.89
N GLY A 223 7.41 1.02 -12.65
CA GLY A 223 8.12 1.49 -11.48
C GLY A 223 9.50 0.86 -11.37
N GLU A 224 10.53 1.70 -11.22
CA GLU A 224 11.91 1.28 -11.04
C GLU A 224 12.50 1.92 -9.78
N LEU A 225 13.22 1.12 -8.99
CA LEU A 225 14.05 1.53 -7.87
C LEU A 225 15.51 1.13 -8.15
N ILE A 226 16.48 1.94 -7.74
CA ILE A 226 17.90 1.61 -7.77
C ILE A 226 18.48 1.95 -6.40
N PHE A 227 19.01 0.95 -5.70
CA PHE A 227 19.68 1.17 -4.43
C PHE A 227 21.16 1.51 -4.66
N ASP A 228 21.57 2.70 -4.19
CA ASP A 228 22.97 3.11 -4.18
C ASP A 228 23.66 2.64 -2.87
N VAL A 229 22.92 2.63 -1.75
CA VAL A 229 23.34 2.08 -0.44
C VAL A 229 22.18 1.29 0.15
N LEU A 230 22.47 0.11 0.70
CA LEU A 230 21.49 -0.69 1.40
C LEU A 230 22.17 -1.55 2.48
N SER A 231 21.78 -1.37 3.73
CA SER A 231 22.38 -2.07 4.88
C SER A 231 21.38 -2.32 6.00
N PHE A 232 21.56 -3.44 6.71
CA PHE A 232 20.74 -3.85 7.86
C PHE A 232 21.65 -4.13 9.04
N ASP A 233 21.57 -3.28 10.05
CA ASP A 233 22.29 -3.37 11.30
C ASP A 233 21.27 -3.36 12.44
N SER A 234 20.57 -4.49 12.62
CA SER A 234 19.44 -4.63 13.54
C SER A 234 19.68 -3.96 14.90
N PRO A 235 18.74 -3.13 15.40
CA PRO A 235 17.39 -2.92 14.87
C PRO A 235 17.31 -1.85 13.75
N PHE A 236 18.44 -1.28 13.34
CA PHE A 236 18.50 -0.19 12.38
C PHE A 236 18.94 -0.68 11.00
N GLY A 237 18.92 0.21 10.03
CA GLY A 237 19.38 -0.01 8.67
C GLY A 237 19.46 1.32 7.95
N ARG A 238 19.88 1.29 6.69
CA ARG A 238 19.93 2.48 5.85
C ARG A 238 19.66 2.10 4.41
N ALA A 239 18.89 2.93 3.72
CA ALA A 239 18.68 2.83 2.29
C ALA A 239 18.85 4.21 1.64
N THR A 240 19.69 4.25 0.61
CA THR A 240 19.86 5.41 -0.26
C THR A 240 19.71 4.96 -1.70
N GLY A 241 19.04 5.74 -2.53
CA GLY A 241 18.83 5.31 -3.92
C GLY A 241 18.09 6.33 -4.77
N ARG A 242 17.62 5.83 -5.91
CA ARG A 242 16.89 6.55 -6.94
C ARG A 242 15.65 5.77 -7.34
N PHE A 243 14.65 6.48 -7.84
CA PHE A 243 13.43 5.87 -8.34
C PHE A 243 12.86 6.67 -9.50
N SER A 244 12.13 5.99 -10.37
CA SER A 244 11.41 6.61 -11.48
C SER A 244 10.20 5.78 -11.87
N SER A 245 9.11 6.43 -12.29
CA SER A 245 7.90 5.76 -12.80
C SER A 245 6.97 6.73 -13.52
N THR A 246 5.94 6.20 -14.18
CA THR A 246 4.74 6.91 -14.58
C THR A 246 3.57 6.49 -13.69
N LEU A 247 3.14 7.37 -12.77
CA LEU A 247 2.04 7.07 -11.86
C LEU A 247 0.72 7.48 -12.50
N CYS A 248 -0.20 6.53 -12.68
CA CYS A 248 -1.53 6.83 -13.20
C CYS A 248 -2.56 6.94 -12.07
N ARG A 249 -3.52 7.84 -12.25
CA ARG A 249 -4.57 8.10 -11.27
C ARG A 249 -5.45 6.87 -11.06
N VAL A 250 -5.75 6.61 -9.80
CA VAL A 250 -6.66 5.58 -9.35
C VAL A 250 -7.65 6.24 -8.38
N GLU A 251 -8.93 6.15 -8.72
CA GLU A 251 -10.01 6.63 -7.88
C GLU A 251 -10.62 5.48 -7.09
N MET A 252 -10.73 5.68 -5.77
CA MET A 252 -11.31 4.73 -4.85
C MET A 252 -12.64 5.30 -4.30
N GLN A 253 -13.75 4.77 -4.80
CA GLN A 253 -15.09 5.16 -4.34
C GLN A 253 -15.77 3.95 -3.69
N GLY A 254 -15.60 3.82 -2.37
CA GLY A 254 -16.07 2.67 -1.61
C GLY A 254 -15.28 1.40 -1.98
N MET A 255 -15.92 0.43 -2.61
CA MET A 255 -15.27 -0.80 -3.10
C MET A 255 -14.95 -0.75 -4.61
N GLN A 256 -15.27 0.35 -5.28
CA GLN A 256 -14.98 0.53 -6.69
C GLN A 256 -13.64 1.20 -6.87
N ILE A 257 -12.82 0.61 -7.74
CA ILE A 257 -11.49 1.08 -8.06
C ILE A 257 -11.48 1.31 -9.56
N THR A 258 -11.21 2.55 -9.94
CA THR A 258 -11.21 2.98 -11.33
C THR A 258 -9.84 3.57 -11.64
N GLU A 259 -9.13 2.95 -12.57
CA GLU A 259 -7.88 3.48 -13.11
C GLU A 259 -8.20 4.44 -14.25
N ASP A 260 -7.57 5.62 -14.23
CA ASP A 260 -7.61 6.59 -15.33
C ASP A 260 -6.24 6.63 -16.03
N PRO A 261 -6.05 5.87 -17.12
CA PRO A 261 -4.78 5.81 -17.82
C PRO A 261 -4.46 7.07 -18.64
N ASP A 262 -5.39 8.02 -18.72
CA ASP A 262 -5.22 9.31 -19.39
C ASP A 262 -4.73 10.40 -18.41
N ASP A 263 -4.86 10.20 -17.10
CA ASP A 263 -4.32 11.05 -16.03
C ASP A 263 -3.10 10.38 -15.38
N CYS A 264 -1.96 10.46 -16.05
CA CYS A 264 -0.70 9.94 -15.54
C CYS A 264 0.38 11.02 -15.42
N ARG A 265 1.21 10.90 -14.38
CA ARG A 265 2.25 11.85 -14.02
C ARG A 265 3.59 11.12 -13.90
N ALA A 266 4.61 11.67 -14.55
CA ALA A 266 5.98 11.18 -14.36
C ALA A 266 6.50 11.57 -12.97
N ILE A 267 7.27 10.67 -12.37
CA ILE A 267 8.02 10.90 -11.14
C ILE A 267 9.46 10.41 -11.31
N ASP A 268 10.43 11.22 -10.90
CA ASP A 268 11.85 10.87 -10.86
C ASP A 268 12.49 11.51 -9.62
N GLY A 269 13.19 10.71 -8.82
CA GLY A 269 13.66 11.18 -7.52
C GLY A 269 14.75 10.33 -6.87
N ARG A 270 15.09 10.72 -5.65
CA ARG A 270 16.10 10.10 -4.79
C ARG A 270 15.57 9.99 -3.36
N PHE A 271 16.06 9.01 -2.63
CA PHE A 271 15.78 8.85 -1.21
C PHE A 271 17.08 8.59 -0.44
N ASP A 272 17.15 9.08 0.79
CA ASP A 272 18.17 8.75 1.78
C ASP A 272 17.49 8.65 3.15
N THR A 273 17.37 7.43 3.67
CA THR A 273 16.60 7.17 4.90
C THR A 273 17.21 6.04 5.74
N GLU A 274 17.12 6.21 7.05
CA GLU A 274 17.32 5.12 7.99
C GLU A 274 16.11 4.16 7.95
N LEU A 275 16.38 2.86 8.07
CA LEU A 275 15.35 1.83 8.11
C LEU A 275 15.24 1.27 9.53
N MET A 276 14.01 1.13 10.02
CA MET A 276 13.74 0.42 11.27
C MET A 276 13.35 -1.03 10.97
N ALA A 277 13.82 -1.97 11.79
CA ALA A 277 13.27 -3.33 11.74
C ALA A 277 11.80 -3.30 12.17
N ASP A 278 10.93 -4.01 11.44
CA ASP A 278 9.53 -4.15 11.81
C ASP A 278 9.41 -4.83 13.19
N GLY A 279 8.63 -4.24 14.09
CA GLY A 279 8.46 -4.70 15.48
C GLY A 279 9.58 -4.33 16.47
N ALA A 280 10.51 -3.44 16.11
CA ALA A 280 11.56 -2.93 17.00
C ALA A 280 11.08 -1.89 18.03
#